data_AF-A0A369XSI9-F1
#
_entry.id   AF-A0A369XSI9-F1
#
_cell.length_a   1.000
_cell.length_b   1.000
_cell.length_c   1.000
_cell.angle_alpha   90.00
_cell.angle_beta   90.00
_cell.angle_gamma   90.00
#
_symmetry.space_group_name_H-M   'P 1'
#
loop_
_entity.id
_entity.type
_entity.pdbx_description
1 polymer ?
#
loop_
_entity_poly.entity_id
_entity_poly.type
_entity_poly.pdbx_seq_one_letter_code
_entity_poly.pdbx_strand_id
1 'polypeptide(L)'
;MTVSKSMPSRALLLVFLLSSCSDSLLLSYGDDTNFLLFDHPNSEKAIADVRARAESLCAERKQLAVKTESVCSLSSCTTSYQCASKADVVQDAL
;
A
#
# COMPACT_ATOMS: atom_id res chain seq x y z
N MET A 1 29.84 -39.70 -14.91
CA MET A 1 29.32 -38.40 -14.44
C MET A 1 27.84 -38.57 -14.16
N THR A 2 27.46 -38.71 -12.90
CA THR A 2 26.05 -38.87 -12.49
C THR A 2 25.41 -37.51 -12.30
N VAL A 3 24.38 -37.21 -13.08
CA VAL A 3 23.54 -36.00 -12.93
C VAL A 3 22.61 -36.22 -11.74
N SER A 4 22.89 -35.57 -10.61
CA SER A 4 21.97 -35.51 -9.47
C SER A 4 20.77 -34.64 -9.82
N LYS A 5 19.62 -35.27 -10.05
CA LYS A 5 18.34 -34.59 -10.27
C LYS A 5 17.87 -33.98 -8.94
N SER A 6 18.07 -32.67 -8.76
CA SER A 6 17.55 -31.98 -7.57
C SER A 6 16.02 -31.94 -7.66
N MET A 7 15.36 -32.54 -6.66
CA MET A 7 13.93 -32.38 -6.46
C MET A 7 13.71 -31.00 -5.84
N PRO A 8 12.93 -30.09 -6.45
CA PRO A 8 12.57 -28.85 -5.79
C PRO A 8 11.76 -29.20 -4.54
N SER A 9 12.35 -28.93 -3.38
CA SER A 9 11.77 -29.21 -2.07
C SER A 9 10.43 -28.49 -1.94
N ARG A 10 9.32 -29.25 -1.90
CA ARG A 10 7.93 -28.74 -1.79
C ARG A 10 7.73 -27.79 -0.60
N ALA A 11 8.64 -27.81 0.37
CA ALA A 11 8.68 -26.89 1.49
C ALA A 11 8.89 -25.42 1.08
N LEU A 12 9.65 -25.14 0.01
CA LEU A 12 9.88 -23.76 -0.45
C LEU A 12 8.58 -23.10 -0.96
N LEU A 13 7.71 -23.87 -1.59
CA LEU A 13 6.45 -23.35 -2.15
C LEU A 13 5.48 -22.88 -1.05
N LEU A 14 5.51 -23.54 0.12
CA LEU A 14 4.63 -23.23 1.26
C LEU A 14 5.00 -21.91 1.96
N VAL A 15 6.29 -21.56 2.00
CA VAL A 15 6.75 -20.30 2.62
C VAL A 15 6.30 -19.07 1.81
N PHE A 16 6.22 -19.18 0.48
CA PHE A 16 5.73 -18.09 -0.37
C PHE A 16 4.22 -17.83 -0.25
N LEU A 17 3.43 -18.82 0.16
CA LEU A 17 1.97 -18.68 0.23
C LEU A 17 1.49 -17.89 1.45
N LEU A 18 2.30 -17.80 2.51
CA LEU A 18 1.92 -17.15 3.78
C LEU A 18 2.21 -15.64 3.82
N SER A 19 2.87 -15.06 2.81
CA SER A 19 3.26 -13.65 2.83
C SER A 19 2.21 -12.67 2.26
N SER A 20 0.96 -13.11 2.04
CA SER A 20 -0.04 -12.32 1.31
C SER A 20 -1.17 -11.74 2.16
N CYS A 21 -1.11 -11.83 3.50
CA CYS A 21 -1.99 -11.01 4.35
C CYS A 21 -1.45 -9.58 4.38
N SER A 22 -2.07 -8.69 3.60
CA SER A 22 -1.87 -7.25 3.79
C SER A 22 -2.60 -6.83 5.06
N ASP A 23 -1.85 -6.42 6.10
CA ASP A 23 -2.44 -5.90 7.34
C ASP A 23 -3.10 -4.51 7.16
N SER A 24 -3.01 -3.93 5.97
CA SER A 24 -3.69 -2.69 5.62
C SER A 24 -4.98 -2.97 4.84
N LEU A 25 -6.09 -2.42 5.31
CA LEU A 25 -7.39 -2.49 4.63
C LEU A 25 -7.66 -1.16 3.93
N LEU A 26 -7.98 -1.23 2.64
CA LEU A 26 -8.51 -0.09 1.87
C LEU A 26 -10.01 -0.01 2.19
N LEU A 27 -10.41 0.99 2.96
CA LEU A 27 -11.79 1.17 3.42
C LEU A 27 -12.66 1.90 2.40
N SER A 28 -12.05 2.80 1.61
CA SER A 28 -12.76 3.57 0.61
C SER A 28 -11.92 3.77 -0.64
N TYR A 29 -12.50 3.41 -1.77
CA TYR A 29 -11.98 3.57 -3.14
C TYR A 29 -13.16 3.53 -4.10
N GLY A 30 -13.31 4.58 -4.91
CA GLY A 30 -14.35 4.68 -5.94
C GLY A 30 -13.92 5.66 -7.01
N ASP A 31 -14.46 5.54 -8.22
CA ASP A 31 -14.08 6.38 -9.37
C ASP A 31 -14.61 7.81 -9.24
N ASP A 32 -15.66 7.98 -8.45
CA ASP A 32 -16.37 9.20 -8.14
C ASP A 32 -15.80 9.95 -6.92
N THR A 33 -14.75 9.41 -6.28
CA THR A 33 -13.99 10.10 -5.24
C THR A 33 -12.49 10.06 -5.53
N ASN A 34 -11.78 11.16 -5.24
CA ASN A 34 -10.33 11.18 -5.31
C ASN A 34 -9.66 10.89 -3.96
N PHE A 35 -10.39 10.31 -3.01
CA PHE A 35 -9.88 9.96 -1.68
C PHE A 35 -9.63 8.47 -1.55
N LEU A 36 -8.57 8.12 -0.84
CA LEU A 36 -8.22 6.77 -0.42
C LEU A 36 -8.16 6.76 1.10
N LEU A 37 -8.89 5.86 1.74
CA LEU A 37 -8.87 5.69 3.19
C LEU A 37 -8.32 4.31 3.55
N PHE A 38 -7.33 4.26 4.43
CA PHE A 38 -6.69 3.03 4.85
C PHE A 38 -6.73 2.87 6.37
N ASP A 39 -7.11 1.69 6.85
CA ASP A 39 -6.84 1.24 8.20
C ASP A 39 -5.64 0.31 8.22
N HIS A 40 -4.71 0.51 9.15
CA HIS A 40 -3.50 -0.29 9.24
C HIS A 40 -2.89 -0.29 10.67
N PRO A 41 -2.04 -1.26 11.03
CA PRO A 41 -1.31 -1.22 12.30
C PRO A 41 -0.43 0.03 12.42
N ASN A 42 -0.25 0.53 13.64
CA ASN A 42 0.72 1.60 13.92
C ASN A 42 2.14 1.03 13.94
N SER A 43 2.68 0.73 12.76
CA SER A 43 4.04 0.25 12.56
C SER A 43 4.65 0.86 11.31
N GLU A 44 5.97 1.04 11.31
CA GLU A 44 6.69 1.63 10.17
C GLU A 44 6.47 0.85 8.88
N LYS A 45 6.46 -0.49 8.96
CA LYS A 45 6.17 -1.36 7.82
C LYS A 45 4.79 -1.10 7.25
N ALA A 46 3.75 -1.07 8.09
CA ALA A 46 2.38 -0.85 7.64
C ALA A 46 2.18 0.56 7.06
N ILE A 47 2.84 1.57 7.64
CA ILE A 47 2.81 2.95 7.12
C ILE A 47 3.46 3.02 5.73
N ALA A 48 4.60 2.36 5.52
CA ALA A 48 5.26 2.29 4.23
C ALA A 48 4.42 1.53 3.19
N ASP A 49 3.83 0.40 3.59
CA ASP A 49 2.97 -0.41 2.73
C ASP A 49 1.73 0.38 2.28
N VAL A 50 1.08 1.12 3.19
CA VAL A 50 -0.07 1.99 2.86
C VAL A 50 0.34 3.13 1.90
N ARG A 51 1.50 3.75 2.12
CA ARG A 51 2.00 4.80 1.22
C ARG A 51 2.20 4.24 -0.20
N ALA A 52 2.92 3.12 -0.32
CA ALA A 52 3.19 2.51 -1.62
C ALA A 52 1.90 2.11 -2.35
N ARG A 53 0.90 1.62 -1.61
CA ARG A 53 -0.42 1.31 -2.15
C ARG A 53 -1.17 2.55 -2.63
N ALA A 54 -1.18 3.63 -1.84
CA ALA A 54 -1.81 4.88 -2.23
C ALA A 54 -1.15 5.46 -3.50
N GLU A 55 0.18 5.45 -3.57
CA GLU A 55 0.95 5.88 -4.74
C GLU A 55 0.60 5.04 -5.97
N SER A 56 0.54 3.71 -5.84
CA SER A 56 0.16 2.81 -6.93
C SER A 56 -1.25 3.09 -7.45
N LEU A 57 -2.23 3.23 -6.54
CA LEU A 57 -3.63 3.47 -6.91
C LEU A 57 -3.84 4.85 -7.56
N CYS A 58 -3.18 5.89 -7.06
CA CYS A 58 -3.25 7.21 -7.71
C CYS A 58 -2.51 7.23 -9.06
N ALA A 59 -1.43 6.45 -9.21
CA ALA A 59 -0.68 6.36 -10.46
C ALA A 59 -1.50 5.73 -11.61
N GLU A 60 -2.41 4.79 -11.32
CA GLU A 60 -3.37 4.27 -12.31
C GLU A 60 -4.21 5.40 -12.95
N ARG A 61 -4.47 6.46 -12.18
CA ARG A 61 -5.18 7.67 -12.61
C ARG A 61 -4.26 8.79 -13.11
N LYS A 62 -2.95 8.53 -13.25
CA LYS A 62 -1.90 9.52 -13.57
C LYS A 62 -1.82 10.69 -12.57
N GLN A 63 -2.25 10.46 -11.34
CA GLN A 63 -2.28 11.41 -10.24
C GLN A 63 -1.19 11.08 -9.20
N LEU A 64 -0.91 12.04 -8.31
CA LEU A 64 -0.02 11.86 -7.18
C LEU A 64 -0.85 11.59 -5.92
N ALA A 65 -0.38 10.66 -5.09
CA ALA A 65 -0.95 10.44 -3.77
C ALA A 65 -0.43 11.52 -2.81
N VAL A 66 -1.33 12.35 -2.30
CA VAL A 66 -1.06 13.36 -1.27
C VAL A 66 -1.65 12.87 0.03
N LYS A 67 -0.81 12.66 1.05
CA LYS A 67 -1.30 12.33 2.38
C LYS A 67 -1.99 13.56 2.96
N THR A 68 -3.29 13.45 3.24
CA THR A 68 -4.08 14.57 3.79
C THR A 68 -4.21 14.48 5.31
N GLU A 69 -4.36 13.27 5.84
CA GLU A 69 -4.53 13.04 7.27
C GLU A 69 -3.98 11.69 7.71
N SER A 70 -3.57 11.58 8.98
CA SER A 70 -3.33 10.29 9.63
C SER A 70 -3.58 10.41 11.12
N VAL A 71 -4.50 9.60 11.62
CA VAL A 71 -4.89 9.54 13.03
C VAL A 71 -4.51 8.17 13.56
N CYS A 72 -3.69 8.14 14.60
CA CYS A 72 -3.16 6.90 15.17
C CYS A 72 -3.50 6.74 16.65
N SER A 73 -3.84 5.50 17.02
CA SER A 73 -3.77 4.98 18.38
C SER A 73 -2.41 4.30 18.63
N LEU A 74 -2.24 3.65 19.79
CA LEU A 74 -1.05 2.85 20.07
C LEU A 74 -0.90 1.63 19.15
N SER A 75 -2.00 1.08 18.62
CA SER A 75 -1.99 -0.18 17.86
C SER A 75 -2.43 -0.02 16.40
N SER A 76 -3.19 1.02 16.07
CA SER A 76 -3.79 1.20 14.75
C SER A 76 -3.71 2.65 14.27
N CYS A 77 -3.79 2.85 12.97
CA CYS A 77 -3.94 4.15 12.34
C CYS A 77 -5.01 4.08 11.24
N THR A 78 -5.69 5.21 11.07
CA THR A 78 -6.48 5.50 9.87
C THR A 78 -5.76 6.60 9.11
N THR A 79 -5.41 6.35 7.85
CA THR A 79 -4.66 7.28 7.01
C THR A 79 -5.44 7.60 5.73
N SER A 80 -5.59 8.89 5.46
CA SER A 80 -6.28 9.43 4.29
C SER A 80 -5.27 9.96 3.28
N TYR A 81 -5.46 9.57 2.03
CA TYR A 81 -4.76 10.14 0.88
C TYR A 81 -5.77 10.75 -0.09
N GLN A 82 -5.32 11.76 -0.82
CA GLN A 82 -6.03 12.31 -1.97
C GLN A 82 -5.19 12.11 -3.23
N CYS A 83 -5.80 11.61 -4.30
CA CYS A 83 -5.19 11.58 -5.62
C CYS A 83 -5.38 12.96 -6.27
N ALA A 84 -4.29 13.70 -6.38
CA ALA A 84 -4.27 15.05 -6.93
C ALA A 84 -3.54 15.09 -8.27
N SER A 85 -3.94 16.00 -9.17
CA SER A 85 -3.17 16.20 -10.38
C SER A 85 -1.83 16.85 -10.03
N LYS A 86 -0.82 16.65 -10.88
CA LYS A 86 0.51 17.26 -10.67
C LYS A 86 0.46 18.79 -10.64
N ALA A 87 -0.51 19.41 -11.32
CA ALA A 87 -0.67 20.85 -11.34
C ALA A 87 -1.16 21.40 -10.00
N ASP A 88 -2.05 20.65 -9.32
CA ASP A 88 -2.65 21.06 -8.05
C ASP A 88 -1.61 21.00 -6.91
N VAL A 89 -0.77 19.97 -6.90
CA VAL A 89 0.27 19.79 -5.84
C VAL A 89 1.33 20.90 -5.84
N VAL A 90 1.60 21.52 -6.99
CA VAL A 90 2.61 22.60 -7.10
C VAL A 90 2.11 23.92 -6.53
N GLN A 91 0.79 24.13 -6.45
CA GLN A 91 0.22 25.38 -5.92
C GLN A 91 0.22 25.43 -4.39
N ASP A 92 0.06 24.30 -3.71
CA ASP A 92 0.04 24.22 -2.24
C ASP A 92 1.46 24.24 -1.61
N ALA A 93 2.51 24.19 -2.43
CA ALA A 93 3.91 24.17 -1.98
C ALA A 93 4.62 25.55 -2.09
N LEU A 94 3.90 26.60 -2.49
CA LEU A 94 4.36 27.99 -2.66
C LEU A 94 3.69 28.93 -1.65
#